data_AF-E7AC90-F1
#
_entry.id   AF-E7AC90-F1
#
_cell.length_a   1.000
_cell.length_b   1.000
_cell.length_c   1.000
_cell.angle_alpha   90.00
_cell.angle_beta   90.00
_cell.angle_gamma   90.00
#
_symmetry.space_group_name_H-M   'P 1'
#
loop_
_entity.id
_entity.type
_entity.pdbx_description
1 polymer ?
#
loop_
_entity_poly.entity_id
_entity_poly.type
_entity_poly.pdbx_seq_one_letter_code
_entity_poly.pdbx_strand_id
1 'polypeptide(L)'
;MIRLLLLVLLVLNLQGKEKEHVLTIFVPIGKSQKAQFFKAFEALYNYMQKSSAKIDNDINDPNSPNDPDTAYLPALTWAMRHYTDASIPLAKAVGQQVPLFQEFKPKNTREELFLAHVKDMAMFNALDLIVVDLLEKKETFIAREFLHINAWLYVPLFNAHKLGLDVIAYLKQLHRIFSKNTDLHCPP
;
A
#
# COMPACT_ATOMS: atom_id res chain seq x y z
N MET A 1 7.07 -24.86 -22.14
CA MET A 1 8.21 -24.75 -21.20
C MET A 1 8.13 -23.50 -20.32
N ILE A 2 7.91 -22.29 -20.86
CA ILE A 2 7.80 -21.05 -20.05
C ILE A 2 6.69 -21.11 -18.98
N ARG A 3 5.53 -21.72 -19.29
CA ARG A 3 4.43 -21.88 -18.33
C ARG A 3 4.81 -22.70 -17.09
N LEU A 4 5.66 -23.71 -17.25
CA LEU A 4 6.12 -24.54 -16.13
C LEU A 4 7.09 -23.75 -15.24
N LEU A 5 7.95 -22.93 -15.84
CA LEU A 5 8.93 -22.11 -15.11
C LEU A 5 8.24 -21.04 -14.24
N LEU A 6 7.17 -20.43 -14.76
CA LEU A 6 6.37 -19.45 -14.00
C LEU A 6 5.60 -20.08 -12.86
N LEU A 7 5.03 -21.27 -13.08
CA LEU A 7 4.37 -22.04 -12.03
C LEU A 7 5.37 -22.48 -10.95
N VAL A 8 6.57 -22.91 -11.32
CA VAL A 8 7.63 -23.28 -10.37
C VAL A 8 8.11 -22.07 -9.58
N LEU A 9 8.30 -20.90 -10.20
CA LEU A 9 8.65 -19.66 -9.48
C LEU A 9 7.54 -19.21 -8.52
N LEU A 10 6.28 -19.35 -8.93
CA LEU A 10 5.13 -19.02 -8.09
C LEU A 10 5.03 -19.99 -6.90
N VAL A 11 5.13 -21.29 -7.16
CA VAL A 11 5.07 -22.35 -6.16
C VAL A 11 6.26 -22.27 -5.20
N LEU A 12 7.48 -21.98 -5.66
CA LEU A 12 8.64 -21.76 -4.78
C LEU A 12 8.47 -20.54 -3.87
N ASN A 13 7.83 -19.47 -4.37
CA ASN A 13 7.56 -18.28 -3.57
C ASN A 13 6.44 -18.48 -2.53
N LEU A 14 5.50 -19.39 -2.83
CA LEU A 14 4.43 -19.81 -1.94
C LEU A 14 4.89 -20.86 -0.90
N GLN A 15 5.69 -21.85 -1.31
CA GLN A 15 6.14 -22.97 -0.46
C GLN A 15 7.29 -22.62 0.50
N GLY A 16 8.05 -21.55 0.24
CA GLY A 16 9.13 -21.12 1.13
C GLY A 16 8.68 -20.47 2.45
N LYS A 17 7.39 -20.45 2.78
CA LYS A 17 6.80 -19.57 3.82
C LYS A 17 6.03 -20.29 4.95
N GLU A 18 6.17 -21.59 5.13
CA GLU A 18 5.54 -22.31 6.26
C GLU A 18 6.41 -22.40 7.54
N LYS A 19 7.47 -21.60 7.68
CA LYS A 19 8.21 -21.54 8.96
C LYS A 19 8.25 -20.13 9.51
N GLU A 20 7.71 -20.01 10.72
CA GLU A 20 7.56 -18.83 11.56
C GLU A 20 8.81 -17.96 11.66
N HIS A 21 8.53 -16.68 11.92
CA HIS A 21 9.41 -15.58 12.30
C HIS A 21 10.12 -14.83 11.18
N VAL A 22 9.48 -13.69 10.86
CA VAL A 22 10.09 -12.48 10.27
C VAL A 22 10.72 -12.74 8.91
N LEU A 23 9.91 -12.64 7.87
CA LEU A 23 10.38 -12.43 6.51
C LEU A 23 11.16 -11.10 6.50
N THR A 24 12.45 -11.17 6.84
CA THR A 24 13.41 -10.12 6.55
C THR A 24 13.60 -10.18 5.05
N ILE A 25 12.64 -9.64 4.29
CA ILE A 25 12.86 -9.30 2.89
C ILE A 25 13.94 -8.23 2.92
N PHE A 26 15.20 -8.66 2.85
CA PHE A 26 16.33 -7.79 2.56
C PHE A 26 16.19 -7.38 1.10
N VAL A 27 15.34 -6.38 0.85
CA VAL A 27 15.46 -5.59 -0.37
C VAL A 27 16.74 -4.77 -0.19
N PRO A 28 17.78 -4.94 -1.03
CA PRO A 28 18.97 -4.12 -0.96
C PRO A 28 18.61 -2.70 -1.41
N ILE A 29 18.12 -1.90 -0.46
CA ILE A 29 17.68 -0.52 -0.69
C ILE A 29 18.88 0.40 -0.47
N GLY A 30 19.15 1.31 -1.41
CA GLY A 30 20.11 2.38 -1.21
C GLY A 30 19.73 3.22 0.02
N LYS A 31 20.67 3.48 0.94
CA LYS A 31 20.42 4.21 2.20
C LYS A 31 19.60 5.50 2.01
N SER A 32 19.84 6.23 0.91
CA SER A 32 19.13 7.46 0.56
C SER A 32 17.65 7.26 0.21
N GLN A 33 17.31 6.24 -0.57
CA GLN A 33 15.92 5.94 -0.95
C GLN A 33 15.11 5.51 0.27
N LYS A 34 15.72 4.70 1.14
CA LYS A 34 15.13 4.30 2.43
C LYS A 34 14.83 5.53 3.29
N ALA A 35 15.78 6.46 3.41
CA ALA A 35 15.58 7.69 4.19
C ALA A 35 14.46 8.57 3.63
N GLN A 36 14.35 8.72 2.30
CA GLN A 36 13.28 9.49 1.66
C GLN A 36 11.90 8.86 1.90
N PHE A 37 11.80 7.53 1.84
CA PHE A 37 10.59 6.81 2.18
C PHE A 37 10.14 7.09 3.61
N PHE A 38 11.00 6.85 4.61
CA PHE A 38 10.61 7.04 6.02
C PHE A 38 10.24 8.49 6.31
N LYS A 39 10.93 9.47 5.70
CA LYS A 39 10.57 10.89 5.82
C LYS A 39 9.18 11.18 5.25
N ALA A 40 8.83 10.63 4.09
CA ALA A 40 7.50 10.81 3.50
C ALA A 40 6.42 10.13 4.34
N PHE A 41 6.70 8.93 4.86
CA PHE A 41 5.78 8.17 5.69
C PHE A 41 5.51 8.88 7.03
N GLU A 42 6.56 9.37 7.69
CA GLU A 42 6.46 10.15 8.92
C GLU A 42 5.61 11.41 8.73
N ALA A 43 5.78 12.11 7.60
CA ALA A 43 4.99 13.30 7.29
C ALA A 43 3.49 12.97 7.17
N LEU A 44 3.15 11.89 6.47
CA LEU A 44 1.77 11.41 6.38
C LEU A 44 1.21 11.00 7.75
N TYR A 45 1.95 10.17 8.49
CA TYR A 45 1.56 9.68 9.81
C TYR A 45 1.28 10.83 10.79
N ASN A 46 2.21 11.77 10.90
CA ASN A 46 2.07 12.92 11.80
C ASN A 46 0.90 13.82 11.41
N TYR A 47 0.64 14.00 10.11
CA TYR A 47 -0.52 14.75 9.65
C TYR A 47 -1.82 14.07 10.04
N MET A 48 -1.95 12.76 9.76
CA MET A 48 -3.16 11.99 10.06
C MET A 48 -3.46 11.95 11.56
N GLN A 49 -2.44 11.75 12.40
CA GLN A 49 -2.58 11.79 13.86
C GLN A 49 -3.08 13.16 14.36
N LYS A 50 -2.43 14.25 13.91
CA LYS A 50 -2.83 15.61 14.30
C LYS A 50 -4.23 15.95 13.81
N SER A 51 -4.58 15.54 12.61
CA SER A 51 -5.89 15.80 12.04
C SER A 51 -6.99 15.00 12.74
N SER A 52 -6.74 13.74 13.10
CA SER A 52 -7.70 12.93 13.87
C SER A 52 -8.00 13.59 15.21
N ALA A 53 -6.97 13.94 15.98
CA ALA A 53 -7.13 14.61 17.26
C ALA A 53 -7.85 15.97 17.14
N LYS A 54 -7.60 16.72 16.05
CA LYS A 54 -8.32 17.97 15.79
C LYS A 54 -9.80 17.73 15.51
N ILE A 55 -10.12 16.76 14.65
CA ILE A 55 -11.51 16.40 14.33
C ILE A 55 -12.25 15.98 15.59
N ASP A 56 -11.63 15.15 16.43
CA ASP A 56 -12.21 14.72 17.71
C ASP A 56 -12.45 15.92 18.65
N ASN A 57 -11.50 16.85 18.75
CA ASN A 57 -11.67 18.04 19.56
C ASN A 57 -12.77 18.97 19.03
N ASP A 58 -12.81 19.19 17.71
CA ASP A 58 -13.78 20.08 17.07
C ASP A 58 -15.22 19.53 17.19
N ILE A 59 -15.39 18.20 17.19
CA ILE A 59 -16.67 17.51 17.39
C ILE A 59 -17.13 17.55 18.85
N ASN A 60 -16.20 17.42 19.80
CA ASN A 60 -16.51 17.34 21.23
C ASN A 60 -16.52 18.70 21.95
N ASP A 61 -16.26 19.82 21.25
CA ASP A 61 -16.28 21.16 21.85
C ASP A 61 -17.73 21.65 22.06
N PRO A 62 -18.19 21.77 23.32
CA PRO A 62 -19.54 22.23 23.63
C PRO A 62 -19.78 23.71 23.29
N ASN A 63 -18.73 24.48 22.98
CA ASN A 63 -18.81 25.88 22.56
C ASN A 63 -18.56 26.07 21.06
N SER A 64 -18.46 24.97 20.30
CA SER A 64 -18.28 25.05 18.85
C SER A 64 -19.46 25.83 18.25
N PRO A 65 -19.22 26.83 17.38
CA PRO A 65 -20.30 27.51 16.66
C PRO A 65 -21.08 26.55 15.74
N ASN A 66 -20.58 25.33 15.56
CA ASN A 66 -21.26 24.21 14.97
C ASN A 66 -21.90 23.35 16.08
N ASP A 67 -23.02 23.83 16.60
CA ASP A 67 -23.86 23.06 17.54
C ASP A 67 -24.13 21.64 16.98
N PRO A 68 -23.85 20.57 17.75
CA PRO A 68 -24.05 19.18 17.33
C PRO A 68 -25.50 18.87 16.91
N ASP A 69 -26.48 19.67 17.32
CA ASP A 69 -27.89 19.44 16.99
C ASP A 69 -28.37 20.09 15.68
N THR A 70 -27.61 21.01 15.06
CA THR A 70 -28.07 21.70 13.81
C THR A 70 -27.01 21.92 12.72
N ALA A 71 -25.70 21.85 13.02
CA ALA A 71 -24.61 22.13 12.07
C ALA A 71 -23.57 21.00 11.93
N TYR A 72 -23.84 19.84 12.51
CA TYR A 72 -22.93 18.69 12.57
C TYR A 72 -22.50 18.16 11.19
N LEU A 73 -23.45 18.00 10.26
CA LEU A 73 -23.16 17.41 8.95
C LEU A 73 -22.26 18.31 8.06
N PRO A 74 -22.51 19.63 7.95
CA PRO A 74 -21.59 20.54 7.26
C PRO A 74 -20.20 20.63 7.89
N ALA A 75 -20.11 20.68 9.23
CA ALA A 75 -18.84 20.76 9.94
C ALA A 75 -17.99 19.50 9.74
N LEU A 76 -18.61 18.31 9.89
CA LEU A 76 -17.96 17.03 9.63
C LEU A 76 -17.53 16.90 8.17
N THR A 77 -18.39 17.28 7.21
CA THR A 77 -18.07 17.27 5.78
C THR A 77 -16.87 18.17 5.48
N TRP A 78 -16.80 19.36 6.09
CA TRP A 78 -15.70 20.30 5.89
C TRP A 78 -14.39 19.78 6.51
N ALA A 79 -14.46 19.19 7.70
CA ALA A 79 -13.33 18.59 8.37
C ALA A 79 -12.77 17.38 7.59
N MET A 80 -13.65 16.48 7.11
CA MET A 80 -13.29 15.36 6.24
C MET A 80 -12.69 15.82 4.92
N ARG A 81 -13.20 16.92 4.33
CA ARG A 81 -12.65 17.50 3.10
C ARG A 81 -11.21 17.97 3.31
N HIS A 82 -10.96 18.81 4.32
CA HIS A 82 -9.60 19.30 4.61
C HIS A 82 -8.64 18.17 4.93
N TYR A 83 -9.10 17.18 5.69
CA TYR A 83 -8.36 15.95 5.94
C TYR A 83 -7.95 15.27 4.63
N THR A 84 -8.90 15.05 3.73
CA THR A 84 -8.69 14.37 2.45
C THR A 84 -7.79 15.18 1.51
N ASP A 85 -8.04 16.48 1.36
CA ASP A 85 -7.30 17.38 0.48
C ASP A 85 -5.79 17.43 0.80
N ALA A 86 -5.44 17.31 2.08
CA ALA A 86 -4.04 17.30 2.52
C ALA A 86 -3.43 15.90 2.73
N SER A 87 -4.22 14.87 3.09
CA SER A 87 -3.70 13.50 3.23
C SER A 87 -3.37 12.84 1.89
N ILE A 88 -4.17 13.08 0.84
CA ILE A 88 -3.94 12.52 -0.51
C ILE A 88 -2.55 12.86 -1.07
N PRO A 89 -2.09 14.13 -1.15
CA PRO A 89 -0.78 14.44 -1.70
C PRO A 89 0.37 13.85 -0.86
N LEU A 90 0.21 13.77 0.46
CA LEU A 90 1.18 13.13 1.35
C LEU A 90 1.26 11.62 1.10
N ALA A 91 0.11 10.94 0.97
CA ALA A 91 0.06 9.52 0.67
C ALA A 91 0.60 9.20 -0.74
N LYS A 92 0.34 10.08 -1.71
CA LYS A 92 0.95 9.98 -3.05
C LYS A 92 2.47 10.09 -2.98
N ALA A 93 3.00 10.98 -2.15
CA ALA A 93 4.44 11.10 -1.93
C ALA A 93 5.02 9.81 -1.31
N VAL A 94 4.32 9.18 -0.35
CA VAL A 94 4.71 7.86 0.19
C VAL A 94 4.80 6.81 -0.93
N GLY A 95 3.77 6.69 -1.77
CA GLY A 95 3.73 5.77 -2.91
C GLY A 95 4.88 6.01 -3.91
N GLN A 96 5.29 7.26 -4.12
CA GLN A 96 6.43 7.60 -4.99
C GLN A 96 7.80 7.23 -4.39
N GLN A 97 7.92 7.25 -3.06
CA GLN A 97 9.16 6.98 -2.37
C GLN A 97 9.38 5.50 -2.03
N VAL A 98 8.43 4.62 -2.37
CA VAL A 98 8.60 3.17 -2.17
C VAL A 98 9.81 2.68 -2.97
N PRO A 99 10.89 2.20 -2.33
CA PRO A 99 12.13 1.88 -3.03
C PRO A 99 11.97 0.82 -4.11
N LEU A 100 11.15 -0.21 -3.85
CA LEU A 100 10.86 -1.27 -4.82
C LEU A 100 10.31 -0.73 -6.15
N PHE A 101 9.47 0.31 -6.11
CA PHE A 101 8.85 0.89 -7.30
C PHE A 101 9.82 1.70 -8.14
N GLN A 102 10.93 2.15 -7.55
CA GLN A 102 12.00 2.86 -8.25
C GLN A 102 12.90 1.89 -9.03
N GLU A 103 12.91 0.61 -8.67
CA GLU A 103 13.65 -0.42 -9.39
C GLU A 103 12.94 -0.92 -10.65
N PHE A 104 11.63 -0.71 -10.74
CA PHE A 104 10.84 -1.11 -11.90
C PHE A 104 11.09 -0.16 -13.07
N LYS A 105 11.54 -0.71 -14.20
CA LYS A 105 11.87 0.05 -15.41
C LYS A 105 10.88 -0.29 -16.53
N PRO A 106 9.77 0.46 -16.69
CA PRO A 106 8.81 0.19 -17.75
C PRO A 106 9.47 0.12 -19.13
N LYS A 107 9.08 -0.86 -19.94
CA LYS A 107 9.56 -1.05 -21.32
C LYS A 107 8.61 -0.46 -22.36
N ASN A 108 7.39 -0.11 -21.95
CA ASN A 108 6.33 0.41 -22.82
C ASN A 108 5.26 1.13 -21.98
N THR A 109 4.37 1.87 -22.65
CA THR A 109 3.28 2.64 -22.04
C THR A 109 2.36 1.80 -21.14
N ARG A 110 2.15 0.52 -21.46
CA ARG A 110 1.31 -0.35 -20.62
C ARG A 110 1.96 -0.63 -19.27
N GLU A 111 3.27 -0.84 -19.24
CA GLU A 111 4.03 -1.01 -18.00
C GLU A 111 4.15 0.30 -17.22
N GLU A 112 4.16 1.46 -17.89
CA GLU A 112 4.11 2.77 -17.23
C GLU A 112 2.78 2.98 -16.50
N LEU A 113 1.66 2.70 -17.18
CA LEU A 113 0.32 2.75 -16.57
C LEU A 113 0.18 1.76 -15.42
N PHE A 114 0.76 0.56 -15.56
CA PHE A 114 0.80 -0.40 -14.47
C PHE A 114 1.58 0.13 -13.26
N LEU A 115 2.77 0.71 -13.46
CA LEU A 115 3.55 1.29 -12.37
C LEU A 115 2.81 2.46 -11.70
N ALA A 116 2.11 3.29 -12.48
CA ALA A 116 1.27 4.36 -11.94
C ALA A 116 0.15 3.79 -11.05
N HIS A 117 -0.55 2.76 -11.54
CA HIS A 117 -1.59 2.09 -10.78
C HIS A 117 -1.06 1.47 -9.48
N VAL A 118 0.11 0.82 -9.51
CA VAL A 118 0.77 0.27 -8.30
C VAL A 118 1.07 1.37 -7.28
N LYS A 119 1.53 2.55 -7.72
CA LYS A 119 1.78 3.69 -6.84
C LYS A 119 0.48 4.25 -6.24
N ASP A 120 -0.59 4.30 -7.01
CA ASP A 120 -1.91 4.73 -6.52
C ASP A 120 -2.48 3.72 -5.50
N MET A 121 -2.33 2.41 -5.73
CA MET A 121 -2.72 1.40 -4.75
C MET A 121 -1.89 1.50 -3.46
N ALA A 122 -0.59 1.78 -3.58
CA ALA A 122 0.26 2.00 -2.43
C ALA A 122 -0.12 3.27 -1.64
N MET A 123 -0.57 4.33 -2.32
CA MET A 123 -1.15 5.51 -1.65
C MET A 123 -2.36 5.11 -0.79
N PHE A 124 -3.31 4.35 -1.34
CA PHE A 124 -4.48 3.90 -0.58
C PHE A 124 -4.10 2.98 0.59
N ASN A 125 -3.18 2.03 0.38
CA ASN A 125 -2.70 1.16 1.44
C ASN A 125 -2.00 1.93 2.57
N ALA A 126 -1.30 3.04 2.27
CA ALA A 126 -0.66 3.87 3.29
C ALA A 126 -1.71 4.55 4.19
N LEU A 127 -2.78 5.08 3.59
CA LEU A 127 -3.88 5.68 4.33
C LEU A 127 -4.57 4.63 5.21
N ASP A 128 -4.90 3.47 4.64
CA ASP A 128 -5.61 2.39 5.34
C ASP A 128 -4.80 1.86 6.53
N LEU A 129 -3.53 1.51 6.32
CA LEU A 129 -2.66 1.00 7.40
C LEU A 129 -2.49 2.00 8.53
N ILE A 130 -2.34 3.30 8.21
CA ILE A 130 -2.26 4.31 9.25
C ILE A 130 -3.59 4.35 9.99
N VAL A 131 -4.73 4.47 9.31
CA VAL A 131 -6.05 4.55 9.97
C VAL A 131 -6.32 3.38 10.91
N VAL A 132 -6.05 2.15 10.47
CA VAL A 132 -6.29 0.94 11.27
C VAL A 132 -5.41 0.92 12.53
N ASP A 133 -4.15 1.35 12.43
CA ASP A 133 -3.18 1.26 13.52
C ASP A 133 -2.94 2.60 14.27
N LEU A 134 -3.68 3.66 13.93
CA LEU A 134 -3.51 5.04 14.44
C LEU A 134 -3.44 5.09 15.98
N LEU A 135 -4.12 4.18 16.68
CA LEU A 135 -4.25 4.21 18.13
C LEU A 135 -3.26 3.32 18.89
N GLU A 136 -2.62 2.35 18.24
CA GLU A 136 -1.89 1.28 18.95
C GLU A 136 -0.42 1.13 18.59
N LYS A 137 -0.02 1.50 17.36
CA LYS A 137 1.32 1.19 16.85
C LYS A 137 2.15 2.44 16.58
N LYS A 138 3.47 2.28 16.75
CA LYS A 138 4.45 3.34 16.44
C LYS A 138 4.59 3.48 14.92
N GLU A 139 4.75 4.72 14.45
CA GLU A 139 5.03 5.08 13.04
C GLU A 139 6.02 4.13 12.36
N THR A 140 7.21 3.96 12.95
CA THR A 140 8.26 3.08 12.39
C THR A 140 7.84 1.62 12.20
N PHE A 141 6.90 1.10 12.97
CA PHE A 141 6.36 -0.25 12.80
C PHE A 141 5.45 -0.29 11.57
N ILE A 142 4.48 0.63 11.49
CA ILE A 142 3.52 0.72 10.38
C ILE A 142 4.27 0.95 9.06
N ALA A 143 5.29 1.82 9.05
CA ALA A 143 6.13 2.09 7.90
C ALA A 143 6.86 0.82 7.39
N ARG A 144 7.28 -0.06 8.31
CA ARG A 144 7.93 -1.34 7.95
C ARG A 144 6.92 -2.34 7.42
N GLU A 145 5.75 -2.46 8.06
CA GLU A 145 4.68 -3.33 7.58
C GLU A 145 4.19 -2.90 6.19
N PHE A 146 4.05 -1.60 5.96
CA PHE A 146 3.76 -1.04 4.65
C PHE A 146 4.77 -1.51 3.59
N LEU A 147 6.09 -1.39 3.88
CA LEU A 147 7.12 -1.84 2.95
C LEU A 147 7.07 -3.37 2.76
N HIS A 148 6.81 -4.11 3.82
CA HIS A 148 6.73 -5.57 3.79
C HIS A 148 5.56 -6.06 2.94
N ILE A 149 4.37 -5.48 3.09
CA ILE A 149 3.18 -5.81 2.29
C ILE A 149 3.43 -5.51 0.81
N ASN A 150 3.93 -4.31 0.49
CA ASN A 150 4.24 -3.95 -0.90
C ASN A 150 5.34 -4.85 -1.49
N ALA A 151 6.34 -5.24 -0.69
CA ALA A 151 7.37 -6.16 -1.15
C ALA A 151 6.81 -7.57 -1.39
N TRP A 152 5.98 -8.09 -0.49
CA TRP A 152 5.33 -9.39 -0.64
C TRP A 152 4.48 -9.45 -1.91
N LEU A 153 3.73 -8.39 -2.21
CA LEU A 153 2.91 -8.29 -3.42
C LEU A 153 3.74 -8.17 -4.71
N TYR A 154 4.72 -7.26 -4.76
CA TYR A 154 5.29 -6.81 -6.02
C TYR A 154 6.71 -7.33 -6.33
N VAL A 155 7.49 -7.78 -5.34
CA VAL A 155 8.84 -8.36 -5.59
C VAL A 155 8.80 -9.54 -6.58
N PRO A 156 7.87 -10.52 -6.47
CA PRO A 156 7.83 -11.64 -7.40
C PRO A 156 7.65 -11.17 -8.85
N LEU A 157 6.76 -10.20 -9.03
CA LEU A 157 6.40 -9.63 -10.31
C LEU A 157 7.56 -8.83 -10.92
N PHE A 158 8.21 -8.01 -10.12
CA PHE A 158 9.29 -7.14 -10.59
C PHE A 158 10.56 -7.94 -10.89
N ASN A 159 10.84 -8.99 -10.13
CA ASN A 159 11.93 -9.91 -10.44
C ASN A 159 11.68 -10.66 -11.75
N ALA A 160 10.44 -11.10 -12.00
CA ALA A 160 10.08 -11.71 -13.29
C ALA A 160 10.26 -10.73 -14.47
N HIS A 161 9.89 -9.46 -14.28
CA HIS A 161 10.10 -8.40 -15.27
C HIS A 161 11.59 -8.16 -15.60
N LYS A 162 12.45 -8.14 -14.57
CA LYS A 162 13.92 -8.05 -14.73
C LYS A 162 14.47 -9.20 -15.55
N LEU A 163 13.87 -10.39 -15.47
CA LEU A 163 14.20 -11.57 -16.28
C LEU A 163 13.58 -11.56 -17.70
N GLY A 164 12.97 -10.45 -18.11
CA GLY A 164 12.41 -10.28 -19.46
C GLY A 164 10.94 -10.67 -19.59
N LEU A 165 10.26 -11.04 -18.50
CA LEU A 165 8.85 -11.41 -18.55
C LEU A 165 7.95 -10.17 -18.74
N ASP A 166 6.91 -10.31 -19.56
CA ASP A 166 5.81 -9.33 -19.62
C ASP A 166 4.94 -9.46 -18.36
N VAL A 167 4.92 -8.39 -17.57
CA VAL A 167 4.20 -8.28 -16.29
C VAL A 167 2.70 -8.49 -16.46
N ILE A 168 2.13 -7.99 -17.56
CA ILE A 168 0.70 -8.08 -17.82
C ILE A 168 0.33 -9.50 -18.24
N ALA A 169 1.18 -10.15 -19.04
CA ALA A 169 1.03 -11.57 -19.38
C ALA A 169 1.11 -12.45 -18.14
N TYR A 170 1.99 -12.11 -17.18
CA TYR A 170 2.08 -12.80 -15.90
C TYR A 170 0.82 -12.62 -15.05
N LEU A 171 0.33 -11.39 -14.89
CA LEU A 171 -0.90 -11.12 -14.15
C LEU A 171 -2.11 -11.82 -14.79
N LYS A 172 -2.21 -11.83 -16.12
CA LYS A 172 -3.24 -12.58 -16.84
C LYS A 172 -3.14 -14.09 -16.60
N GLN A 173 -1.94 -14.63 -16.55
CA GLN A 173 -1.74 -16.05 -16.22
C GLN A 173 -2.11 -16.35 -14.77
N LEU A 174 -1.72 -15.50 -13.83
CA LEU A 174 -2.12 -15.65 -12.42
C LEU A 174 -3.63 -15.63 -12.28
N HIS A 175 -4.30 -14.64 -12.85
CA HIS A 175 -5.76 -14.57 -12.85
C HIS A 175 -6.37 -15.85 -13.42
N ARG A 176 -5.87 -16.34 -14.55
CA ARG A 176 -6.36 -17.60 -15.14
C ARG A 176 -6.14 -18.83 -14.25
N ILE A 177 -5.03 -18.89 -13.50
CA ILE A 177 -4.75 -19.99 -12.56
C ILE A 177 -5.74 -19.93 -11.39
N PHE A 178 -5.89 -18.76 -10.77
CA PHE A 178 -6.74 -18.62 -9.58
C PHE A 178 -8.24 -18.66 -9.90
N SER A 179 -8.68 -18.15 -11.04
CA SER A 179 -10.08 -18.25 -11.49
C SER A 179 -10.48 -19.65 -11.94
N LYS A 180 -9.53 -20.57 -12.12
CA LYS A 180 -9.82 -22.00 -12.37
C LYS A 180 -9.89 -22.82 -11.08
N ASN A 181 -9.41 -22.27 -9.96
CA ASN A 181 -9.43 -22.93 -8.66
C ASN A 181 -10.70 -22.61 -7.85
N THR A 182 -11.61 -21.79 -8.39
CA THR A 182 -12.92 -21.49 -7.78
C THR A 182 -13.99 -22.55 -8.07
N ASP A 183 -13.66 -23.64 -8.77
CA ASP A 183 -14.53 -24.83 -8.94
C ASP A 183 -14.47 -25.78 -7.72
N LEU A 184 -14.05 -25.30 -6.55
CA LEU A 184 -14.24 -26.03 -5.29
C LEU A 184 -15.67 -25.77 -4.79
N HIS A 185 -16.55 -26.70 -5.14
CA HIS A 185 -17.90 -26.87 -4.62
C HIS A 185 -18.03 -26.47 -3.14
N CYS A 186 -18.86 -25.46 -2.84
CA CYS A 186 -19.62 -25.48 -1.59
C CYS A 186 -20.67 -26.59 -1.73
N PRO A 187 -20.70 -27.60 -0.84
CA PRO A 187 -21.84 -28.51 -0.79
C PRO A 187 -23.08 -27.75 -0.27
N PRO A 188 -24.28 -28.21 -0.65
CA PRO A 188 -25.55 -27.59 -0.28
C PRO A 188 -25.81 -27.60 1.23
#